data_AF-A0A238ZAP3-F1
#
_entry.id   AF-A0A238ZAP3-F1
#
_cell.length_a   1.000
_cell.length_b   1.000
_cell.length_c   1.000
_cell.angle_alpha   90.00
_cell.angle_beta   90.00
_cell.angle_gamma   90.00
#
_symmetry.space_group_name_H-M   'P 1'
#
loop_
_entity.id
_entity.type
_entity.pdbx_description
1 polymer ?
#
loop_
_entity_poly.entity_id
_entity_poly.type
_entity_poly.pdbx_seq_one_letter_code
_entity_poly.pdbx_strand_id
1 'polypeptide(L)'
;MTRIWGAFARIPVPVIVALLVVGGALIPVHEAVVESLYGDGRQEWPQWLGRVTVLWYWAFLPTAVLALWARRRMHQGSTGHVGAWLNFIGGPLQYAVVTLGAVFQGLLGRGDLPTGFMAVEWLGYLIMPGIVLAGIAMLRDPGLPRWQGALVVILAPAAWLPFGGLAVGAALAGLLLTAGRRHPSLDSAVPAPSP
;
A
#
# COMPACT_ATOMS: atom_id res chain seq x y z
N MET A 1 -9.54 -22.82 -9.52
CA MET A 1 -9.20 -21.46 -9.04
C MET A 1 -9.28 -21.46 -7.52
N THR A 2 -8.19 -21.18 -6.79
CA THR A 2 -8.24 -21.11 -5.33
C THR A 2 -9.22 -20.01 -4.89
N ARG A 3 -10.14 -20.33 -3.97
CA ARG A 3 -11.25 -19.45 -3.55
C ARG A 3 -10.78 -18.04 -3.15
N ILE A 4 -9.56 -17.94 -2.63
CA ILE A 4 -8.94 -16.69 -2.16
C ILE A 4 -8.70 -15.66 -3.27
N TRP A 5 -8.18 -16.07 -4.43
CA TRP A 5 -7.97 -15.14 -5.56
C TRP A 5 -9.29 -14.66 -6.17
N GLY A 6 -10.33 -15.50 -6.07
CA GLY A 6 -11.69 -15.10 -6.41
C GLY A 6 -12.23 -13.99 -5.51
N ALA A 7 -11.90 -14.02 -4.21
CA ALA A 7 -12.30 -12.97 -3.28
C ALA A 7 -11.57 -11.63 -3.57
N PHE A 8 -10.24 -11.66 -3.73
CA PHE A 8 -9.45 -10.47 -4.09
C PHE A 8 -9.91 -9.83 -5.40
N ALA A 9 -10.23 -10.63 -6.41
CA ALA A 9 -10.68 -10.12 -7.71
C ALA A 9 -12.04 -9.38 -7.63
N ARG A 10 -12.87 -9.66 -6.62
CA ARG A 10 -14.18 -9.02 -6.41
C ARG A 10 -14.11 -7.69 -5.67
N ILE A 11 -12.98 -7.33 -5.06
CA ILE A 11 -12.83 -6.06 -4.35
C ILE A 11 -13.05 -4.92 -5.36
N PRO A 12 -14.02 -4.01 -5.18
CA PRO A 12 -14.32 -2.96 -6.14
C PRO A 12 -13.13 -2.03 -6.41
N VAL A 13 -12.97 -1.53 -7.64
CA VAL A 13 -11.88 -0.60 -7.99
C VAL A 13 -11.85 0.64 -7.09
N PRO A 14 -12.99 1.27 -6.72
CA PRO A 14 -12.98 2.40 -5.78
C PRO A 14 -12.34 2.05 -4.43
N VAL A 15 -12.57 0.83 -3.92
CA VAL A 15 -11.97 0.34 -2.67
C VAL A 15 -10.47 0.15 -2.84
N ILE A 16 -10.02 -0.43 -3.95
CA ILE A 16 -8.59 -0.58 -4.26
C ILE A 16 -7.90 0.78 -4.31
N VAL A 17 -8.51 1.77 -4.96
CA VAL A 17 -7.99 3.14 -5.02
C VAL A 17 -7.94 3.77 -3.63
N ALA A 18 -8.99 3.62 -2.84
CA ALA A 18 -9.01 4.11 -1.46
C ALA A 18 -7.88 3.48 -0.62
N LEU A 19 -7.66 2.16 -0.74
CA LEU A 19 -6.56 1.48 -0.05
C LEU A 19 -5.18 2.03 -0.46
N LEU A 20 -4.97 2.28 -1.76
CA LEU A 20 -3.73 2.86 -2.25
C LEU A 20 -3.53 4.31 -1.79
N VAL A 21 -4.60 5.11 -1.80
CA VAL A 21 -4.55 6.52 -1.38
C VAL A 21 -4.32 6.62 0.12
N VAL A 22 -5.10 5.90 0.93
CA VAL A 22 -4.97 5.90 2.39
C VAL A 22 -3.64 5.28 2.80
N GLY A 23 -3.29 4.11 2.25
CA GLY A 23 -1.99 3.48 2.50
C GLY A 23 -0.82 4.37 2.11
N GLY A 24 -0.92 5.06 0.96
CA GLY A 24 0.05 6.07 0.55
C GLY A 24 0.13 7.21 1.56
N ALA A 25 -0.99 7.88 1.87
CA ALA A 25 -1.02 9.03 2.78
C ALA A 25 -0.53 8.73 4.21
N LEU A 26 -0.68 7.49 4.68
CA LEU A 26 -0.16 7.06 5.97
C LEU A 26 1.37 7.01 6.02
N ILE A 27 2.07 6.87 4.89
CA ILE A 27 3.55 6.89 4.82
C ILE A 27 4.12 8.25 5.28
N PRO A 28 3.78 9.40 4.67
CA PRO A 28 4.27 10.71 5.14
C PRO A 28 3.76 11.05 6.55
N VAL A 29 2.58 10.58 6.94
CA VAL A 29 2.09 10.75 8.32
C VAL A 29 3.00 10.00 9.30
N HIS A 30 3.39 8.78 8.97
CA HIS A 30 4.35 8.02 9.78
C HIS A 30 5.70 8.73 9.86
N GLU A 31 6.24 9.21 8.73
CA GLU A 31 7.49 9.97 8.71
C GLU A 31 7.41 11.22 9.58
N ALA A 32 6.34 12.01 9.48
CA ALA A 32 6.15 13.22 10.27
C ALA A 32 6.04 12.92 11.78
N VAL A 33 5.37 11.82 12.16
CA VAL A 33 5.31 11.38 13.56
C VAL A 33 6.72 11.01 14.06
N VAL A 34 7.48 10.25 13.27
CA VAL A 34 8.86 9.87 13.60
C VAL A 34 9.76 11.11 13.74
N GLU A 35 9.70 12.04 12.79
CA GLU A 35 10.48 13.27 12.82
C GLU A 35 10.15 14.12 14.06
N SER A 36 8.87 14.24 14.42
CA SER A 36 8.46 14.96 15.62
C SER A 36 8.96 14.34 16.93
N LEU A 37 9.10 13.01 16.97
CA LEU A 37 9.62 12.28 18.13
C LEU A 37 11.14 12.50 18.32
N TYR A 38 11.89 12.58 17.22
CA TYR A 38 13.34 12.75 17.27
C TYR A 38 13.80 14.22 17.26
N GLY A 39 12.98 15.15 16.75
CA GLY A 39 13.36 16.56 16.56
C GLY A 39 13.09 17.48 17.75
N ASP A 40 12.01 17.27 18.50
CA ASP A 40 11.48 18.30 19.40
C ASP A 40 11.74 18.05 20.90
N GLY A 41 12.20 16.87 21.31
CA GLY A 41 12.39 16.51 22.73
C GLY A 41 11.12 16.66 23.59
N ARG A 42 9.96 16.85 22.96
CA ARG A 42 8.64 17.00 23.60
C ARG A 42 8.11 15.66 24.07
N GLN A 43 7.09 15.70 24.93
CA GLN A 43 6.36 14.50 25.40
C GLN A 43 6.14 13.54 24.22
N GLU A 44 6.67 12.32 24.35
CA GLU A 44 6.55 11.28 23.35
C GLU A 44 5.09 11.22 22.90
N TRP A 45 4.84 11.49 21.61
CA TRP A 45 3.57 11.06 21.03
C TRP A 45 3.38 9.60 21.39
N PRO A 46 2.16 9.18 21.74
CA PRO A 46 1.97 7.81 22.14
C PRO A 46 2.48 6.89 21.03
N GLN A 47 3.48 6.06 21.33
CA GLN A 47 4.14 5.20 20.35
C GLN A 47 3.14 4.29 19.61
N TRP A 48 1.94 4.11 20.17
CA TRP A 48 0.83 3.44 19.52
C TRP A 48 0.39 4.11 18.20
N LEU A 49 0.49 5.44 18.05
CA LEU A 49 0.04 6.12 16.83
C LEU A 49 0.94 5.80 15.63
N GLY A 50 2.26 5.81 15.83
CA GLY A 50 3.21 5.37 14.80
C GLY A 50 2.99 3.90 14.43
N ARG A 51 2.80 3.03 15.43
CA ARG A 51 2.54 1.60 15.22
C ARG A 51 1.23 1.33 14.48
N VAL A 52 0.15 2.05 14.82
CA VAL A 52 -1.15 1.94 14.14
C VAL A 52 -1.00 2.39 12.69
N THR A 53 -0.34 3.52 12.44
CA THR A 53 -0.08 4.03 11.08
C THR A 53 0.67 3.00 10.24
N VAL A 54 1.72 2.42 10.81
CA VAL A 54 2.52 1.32 10.21
C VAL A 54 1.66 0.11 9.89
N LEU A 55 0.88 -0.40 10.86
CA LEU A 55 -0.02 -1.55 10.64
C LEU A 55 -0.98 -1.34 9.48
N TRP A 56 -1.57 -0.14 9.37
CA TRP A 56 -2.58 0.14 8.35
C TRP A 56 -2.00 0.23 6.94
N TYR A 57 -0.90 0.96 6.71
CA TYR A 57 -0.34 1.01 5.35
C TYR A 57 0.27 -0.34 4.92
N TRP A 58 0.82 -1.12 5.85
CA TRP A 58 1.28 -2.48 5.58
C TRP A 58 0.16 -3.49 5.34
N ALA A 59 -1.07 -3.22 5.79
CA ALA A 59 -2.23 -4.01 5.42
C ALA A 59 -2.83 -3.56 4.07
N PHE A 60 -2.92 -2.25 3.85
CA PHE A 60 -3.62 -1.67 2.71
C PHE A 60 -2.89 -1.83 1.39
N LEU A 61 -1.59 -1.55 1.34
CA LEU A 61 -0.81 -1.61 0.09
C LEU A 61 -0.75 -3.03 -0.48
N PRO A 62 -0.42 -4.08 0.29
CA PRO A 62 -0.38 -5.44 -0.24
C PRO A 62 -1.76 -5.94 -0.65
N THR A 63 -2.80 -5.59 0.11
CA THR A 63 -4.19 -5.93 -0.23
C THR A 63 -4.59 -5.33 -1.57
N ALA A 64 -4.28 -4.05 -1.80
CA ALA A 64 -4.56 -3.39 -3.08
C ALA A 64 -3.77 -4.02 -4.24
N VAL A 65 -2.48 -4.32 -4.03
CA VAL A 65 -1.63 -4.98 -5.02
C VAL A 65 -2.16 -6.37 -5.38
N LEU A 66 -2.52 -7.18 -4.39
CA LEU A 66 -3.10 -8.51 -4.59
C LEU A 66 -4.45 -8.45 -5.30
N ALA A 67 -5.30 -7.45 -4.99
CA ALA A 67 -6.57 -7.24 -5.67
C ALA A 67 -6.39 -6.89 -7.16
N LEU A 68 -5.48 -5.98 -7.48
CA LEU A 68 -5.14 -5.61 -8.85
C LEU A 68 -4.54 -6.78 -9.63
N TRP A 69 -3.59 -7.49 -9.03
CA TRP A 69 -2.99 -8.68 -9.64
C TRP A 69 -4.05 -9.77 -9.87
N ALA A 70 -4.90 -10.09 -8.88
CA ALA A 70 -5.88 -11.17 -8.97
C ALA A 70 -6.86 -11.00 -10.14
N ARG A 71 -7.19 -9.75 -10.50
CA ARG A 71 -8.04 -9.36 -11.65
C ARG A 71 -7.39 -9.63 -13.00
N ARG A 72 -6.06 -9.53 -13.09
CA ARG A 72 -5.30 -9.63 -14.34
C ARG A 72 -4.25 -10.74 -14.32
N ARG A 73 -4.29 -11.66 -13.35
CA ARG A 73 -3.26 -12.68 -13.10
C ARG A 73 -2.83 -13.49 -14.33
N MET A 74 -3.74 -13.76 -15.26
CA MET A 74 -3.45 -14.51 -16.49
C MET A 74 -2.58 -13.72 -17.50
N HIS A 75 -2.49 -12.39 -17.35
CA HIS A 75 -1.82 -11.49 -18.30
C HIS A 75 -0.49 -10.95 -17.77
N GLN A 76 -0.15 -11.21 -16.51
CA GLN A 76 0.99 -10.59 -15.82
C GLN A 76 2.23 -11.50 -15.70
N GLY A 77 2.19 -12.68 -16.33
CA GLY A 77 3.33 -13.61 -16.42
C GLY A 77 3.90 -14.06 -15.08
N SER A 78 5.13 -14.60 -15.10
CA SER A 78 5.82 -15.08 -13.90
C SER A 78 6.16 -13.96 -12.93
N THR A 79 6.55 -12.78 -13.43
CA THR A 79 6.89 -11.61 -12.61
C THR A 79 5.72 -11.20 -11.70
N GLY A 80 4.51 -11.08 -12.25
CA GLY A 80 3.32 -10.77 -11.46
C GLY A 80 3.00 -11.85 -10.43
N HIS A 81 3.14 -13.14 -10.80
CA HIS A 81 2.90 -14.25 -9.88
C HIS A 81 3.88 -14.27 -8.71
N VAL A 82 5.18 -14.10 -8.95
CA VAL A 82 6.19 -14.02 -7.89
C VAL A 82 5.91 -12.82 -7.00
N GLY A 83 5.64 -11.64 -7.59
CA GLY A 83 5.29 -10.45 -6.83
C GLY A 83 4.06 -10.64 -5.93
N ALA A 84 3.03 -11.29 -6.46
CA ALA A 84 1.82 -11.61 -5.70
C ALA A 84 2.07 -12.60 -4.56
N TRP A 85 2.85 -13.66 -4.79
CA TRP A 85 3.19 -14.62 -3.73
C TRP A 85 4.00 -13.98 -2.61
N LEU A 86 4.97 -13.13 -2.95
CA LEU A 86 5.75 -12.38 -1.97
C LEU A 86 4.86 -11.45 -1.13
N ASN A 87 3.89 -10.77 -1.75
CA ASN A 87 2.92 -9.96 -1.01
C ASN A 87 1.97 -10.79 -0.14
N PHE A 88 1.52 -11.93 -0.67
CA PHE A 88 0.58 -12.81 0.01
C PHE A 88 1.17 -13.43 1.27
N ILE A 89 2.48 -13.73 1.25
CA ILE A 89 3.20 -14.28 2.40
C ILE A 89 3.69 -13.13 3.30
N GLY A 90 4.35 -12.13 2.70
CA GLY A 90 4.99 -11.03 3.42
C GLY A 90 4.00 -10.11 4.14
N GLY A 91 2.81 -9.84 3.57
CA GLY A 91 1.81 -8.96 4.18
C GLY A 91 1.27 -9.47 5.52
N PRO A 92 0.68 -10.67 5.57
CA PRO A 92 0.25 -11.26 6.84
C PRO A 92 1.39 -11.44 7.84
N LEU A 93 2.60 -11.78 7.36
CA LEU A 93 3.76 -11.93 8.22
C LEU A 93 4.18 -10.60 8.85
N GLN A 94 4.26 -9.53 8.06
CA GLN A 94 4.56 -8.18 8.53
C GLN A 94 3.50 -7.70 9.53
N TYR A 95 2.22 -7.95 9.24
CA TYR A 95 1.13 -7.61 10.15
C TYR A 95 1.27 -8.36 11.49
N ALA A 96 1.58 -9.66 11.45
CA ALA A 96 1.82 -10.47 12.64
C ALA A 96 3.03 -9.98 13.43
N VAL A 97 4.16 -9.70 12.77
CA VAL A 97 5.37 -9.13 13.38
C VAL A 97 5.04 -7.83 14.08
N VAL A 98 4.48 -6.84 13.38
CA VAL A 98 4.20 -5.52 13.97
C VAL A 98 3.20 -5.62 15.13
N THR A 99 2.17 -6.48 15.00
CA THR A 99 1.19 -6.70 16.07
C THR A 99 1.84 -7.35 17.29
N LEU A 100 2.58 -8.44 17.11
CA LEU A 100 3.25 -9.14 18.21
C LEU A 100 4.31 -8.26 18.87
N GLY A 101 5.08 -7.50 18.09
CA GLY A 101 6.04 -6.53 18.60
C GLY A 101 5.37 -5.45 19.44
N ALA A 102 4.22 -4.95 18.97
CA ALA A 102 3.43 -3.97 19.72
C ALA A 102 2.89 -4.55 21.04
N VAL A 103 2.40 -5.79 21.02
CA VAL A 103 1.91 -6.50 22.21
C VAL A 103 3.05 -6.76 23.20
N PHE A 104 4.21 -7.23 22.73
CA PHE A 104 5.36 -7.49 23.59
C PHE A 104 5.90 -6.22 24.24
N GLN A 105 6.10 -5.15 23.48
CA GLN A 105 6.58 -3.88 24.04
C GLN A 105 5.52 -3.22 24.93
N GLY A 106 4.23 -3.32 24.58
CA GLY A 106 3.13 -2.68 25.31
C GLY A 106 2.70 -3.40 26.59
N LEU A 107 2.68 -4.74 26.60
CA LEU A 107 2.25 -5.53 27.76
C LEU A 107 3.40 -5.96 28.67
N LEU A 108 4.61 -6.18 28.13
CA LEU A 108 5.71 -6.76 28.90
C LEU A 108 6.79 -5.75 29.29
N GLY A 109 6.71 -4.51 28.79
CA GLY A 109 7.67 -3.44 29.13
C GLY A 109 9.12 -3.76 28.77
N ARG A 110 9.34 -4.74 27.88
CA ARG A 110 10.68 -5.18 27.45
C ARG A 110 11.04 -4.50 26.13
N GLY A 111 12.20 -3.85 26.11
CA GLY A 111 12.74 -3.17 24.93
C GLY A 111 13.24 -4.13 23.84
N ASP A 112 13.73 -5.31 24.24
CA ASP A 112 14.39 -6.24 23.33
C ASP A 112 13.46 -7.38 22.89
N LEU A 113 13.31 -7.53 21.57
CA LEU A 113 12.56 -8.63 20.96
C LEU A 113 13.46 -9.87 20.84
N PRO A 114 12.91 -11.09 20.98
CA PRO A 114 13.69 -12.32 20.82
C PRO A 114 14.38 -12.41 19.46
N THR A 115 15.57 -13.03 19.36
CA THR A 115 16.32 -13.14 18.09
C THR A 115 15.53 -13.83 16.96
N GLY A 116 14.65 -14.78 17.31
CA GLY A 116 13.73 -15.40 16.35
C GLY A 116 12.68 -14.44 15.79
N PHE A 117 12.32 -13.39 16.53
CA PHE A 117 11.43 -12.32 16.06
C PHE A 117 12.10 -11.48 14.99
N MET A 118 13.38 -11.15 15.16
CA MET A 118 14.17 -10.43 14.15
C MET A 118 14.21 -11.21 12.82
N ALA A 119 14.37 -12.54 12.85
CA ALA A 119 14.36 -13.36 11.64
C ALA A 119 13.01 -13.34 10.91
N VAL A 120 11.89 -13.26 11.65
CA VAL A 120 10.54 -13.17 11.08
C VAL A 120 10.26 -11.76 10.55
N GLU A 121 10.76 -10.73 11.22
CA GLU A 121 10.77 -9.34 10.72
C GLU A 121 11.52 -9.23 9.40
N TRP A 122 12.67 -9.90 9.27
CA TRP A 122 13.44 -9.95 8.02
C TRP A 122 12.63 -10.52 6.85
N LEU A 123 11.82 -11.55 7.11
CA LEU A 123 10.92 -12.14 6.11
C LEU A 123 9.75 -11.21 5.75
N GLY A 124 9.35 -10.33 6.66
CA GLY A 124 8.37 -9.27 6.39
C GLY A 124 8.83 -8.31 5.29
N TYR A 125 10.14 -8.07 5.17
CA TYR A 125 10.71 -7.25 4.10
C TYR A 125 10.58 -7.85 2.69
N LEU A 126 10.23 -9.14 2.55
CA LEU A 126 9.92 -9.76 1.25
C LEU A 126 8.73 -9.09 0.55
N ILE A 127 7.88 -8.41 1.30
CA ILE A 127 6.76 -7.66 0.76
C ILE A 127 7.20 -6.59 -0.24
N MET A 128 8.36 -5.96 -0.03
CA MET A 128 8.87 -4.87 -0.84
C MET A 128 9.26 -5.29 -2.26
N PRO A 129 10.16 -6.28 -2.46
CA PRO A 129 10.39 -6.82 -3.78
C PRO A 129 9.10 -7.39 -4.37
N GLY A 130 8.18 -7.89 -3.54
CA GLY A 130 6.83 -8.27 -3.98
C GLY A 130 6.06 -7.14 -4.64
N ILE A 131 5.90 -6.00 -3.95
CA ILE A 131 5.18 -4.81 -4.42
C ILE A 131 5.83 -4.28 -5.70
N VAL A 132 7.16 -4.19 -5.74
CA VAL A 132 7.91 -3.72 -6.91
C VAL A 132 7.69 -4.64 -8.12
N LEU A 133 7.85 -5.95 -7.96
CA LEU A 133 7.64 -6.91 -9.05
C LEU A 133 6.21 -6.89 -9.56
N ALA A 134 5.22 -6.82 -8.66
CA ALA A 134 3.82 -6.70 -9.04
C ALA A 134 3.55 -5.37 -9.78
N GLY A 135 4.09 -4.25 -9.30
CA GLY A 135 3.97 -2.95 -9.96
C GLY A 135 4.60 -2.92 -11.35
N ILE A 136 5.78 -3.51 -11.53
CA ILE A 136 6.43 -3.67 -12.84
C ILE A 136 5.56 -4.52 -13.77
N ALA A 137 4.99 -5.62 -13.27
CA ALA A 137 4.08 -6.46 -14.06
C ALA A 137 2.81 -5.69 -14.47
N MET A 138 2.27 -4.84 -13.59
CA MET A 138 1.12 -3.98 -13.91
C MET A 138 1.46 -2.90 -14.94
N LEU A 139 2.66 -2.31 -14.90
CA LEU A 139 3.12 -1.34 -15.89
C LEU A 139 3.21 -1.94 -17.30
N ARG A 140 3.52 -3.23 -17.39
CA ARG A 140 3.61 -4.01 -18.63
C ARG A 140 2.26 -4.53 -19.10
N ASP A 141 1.21 -4.44 -18.29
CA ASP A 141 -0.13 -4.92 -18.62
C ASP A 141 -0.93 -3.83 -19.36
N PRO A 142 -1.22 -3.99 -20.68
CA PRO A 142 -1.97 -2.99 -21.45
C PRO A 142 -3.42 -2.82 -21.00
N GLY A 143 -3.96 -3.79 -20.24
CA GLY A 143 -5.33 -3.73 -19.70
C GLY A 143 -5.45 -2.96 -18.38
N LEU A 144 -4.34 -2.49 -17.80
CA LEU A 144 -4.34 -1.66 -16.61
C LEU A 144 -3.93 -0.22 -16.93
N PRO A 145 -4.56 0.79 -16.30
CA PRO A 145 -4.06 2.14 -16.36
C PRO A 145 -2.63 2.21 -15.83
N ARG A 146 -1.68 2.71 -16.64
CA ARG A 146 -0.25 2.79 -16.27
C ARG A 146 0.00 3.51 -14.94
N TRP A 147 -0.85 4.47 -14.58
CA TRP A 147 -0.75 5.17 -13.30
C TRP A 147 -0.92 4.24 -12.09
N GLN A 148 -1.69 3.14 -12.19
CA GLN A 148 -1.84 2.17 -11.09
C GLN A 148 -0.54 1.42 -10.85
N GLY A 149 0.11 0.95 -11.92
CA GLY A 149 1.43 0.32 -11.84
C GLY A 149 2.50 1.30 -11.34
N ALA A 150 2.47 2.54 -11.83
CA ALA A 150 3.42 3.58 -11.41
C ALA A 150 3.27 3.90 -9.91
N LEU A 151 2.04 4.06 -9.43
CA LEU A 151 1.76 4.29 -8.02
C LEU A 151 2.29 3.15 -7.15
N VAL A 152 2.01 1.89 -7.53
CA VAL A 152 2.51 0.72 -6.80
C VAL A 152 4.03 0.69 -6.74
N VAL A 153 4.71 1.01 -7.85
CA VAL A 153 6.18 1.05 -7.91
C VAL A 153 6.76 2.21 -7.10
N ILE A 154 6.10 3.36 -7.02
CA ILE A 154 6.58 4.53 -6.27
C ILE A 154 6.36 4.37 -4.77
N LEU A 155 5.22 3.80 -4.35
CA LEU A 155 4.87 3.64 -2.94
C LEU A 155 5.78 2.65 -2.20
N ALA A 156 6.34 1.64 -2.88
CA ALA A 156 7.29 0.70 -2.29
C ALA A 156 8.57 1.37 -1.76
N PRO A 157 9.41 2.03 -2.59
CA PRO A 157 10.63 2.68 -2.12
C PRO A 157 10.34 3.88 -1.21
N ALA A 158 9.19 4.55 -1.37
CA ALA A 158 8.79 5.65 -0.51
C ALA A 158 8.50 5.22 0.94
N ALA A 159 8.23 3.94 1.21
CA ALA A 159 8.12 3.45 2.58
C ALA A 159 9.48 3.11 3.24
N TRP A 160 10.60 3.27 2.53
CA TRP A 160 11.96 2.96 3.02
C TRP A 160 12.94 4.14 2.96
N LEU A 161 12.79 5.04 1.98
CA LEU A 161 13.70 6.16 1.83
C LEU A 161 13.33 7.27 2.83
N PRO A 162 14.29 7.85 3.56
CA PRO A 162 14.04 9.14 4.20
C PRO A 162 13.58 10.12 3.11
N PHE A 163 12.51 10.88 3.38
CA PHE A 163 11.79 11.77 2.44
C PHE A 163 10.88 11.08 1.41
N GLY A 164 10.48 9.82 1.64
CA GLY A 164 9.54 9.10 0.79
C GLY A 164 8.16 9.75 0.68
N GLY A 165 7.76 10.52 1.70
CA GLY A 165 6.55 11.33 1.72
C GLY A 165 6.38 12.29 0.54
N LEU A 166 7.47 12.87 0.00
CA LEU A 166 7.42 13.75 -1.18
C LEU A 166 7.10 12.97 -2.46
N ALA A 167 7.69 11.80 -2.63
CA ALA A 167 7.43 10.92 -3.77
C ALA A 167 5.99 10.38 -3.74
N VAL A 168 5.49 10.04 -2.55
CA VAL A 168 4.08 9.66 -2.32
C VAL A 168 3.14 10.82 -2.62
N GLY A 169 3.43 12.02 -2.09
CA GLY A 169 2.62 13.22 -2.33
C GLY A 169 2.52 13.57 -3.81
N ALA A 170 3.63 13.52 -4.54
CA ALA A 170 3.65 13.73 -5.99
C ALA A 170 2.85 12.65 -6.76
N ALA A 171 2.94 11.39 -6.34
CA ALA A 171 2.20 10.30 -6.98
C ALA A 171 0.69 10.38 -6.70
N LEU A 172 0.29 10.74 -5.48
CA LEU A 172 -1.12 10.98 -5.11
C LEU A 172 -1.68 12.22 -5.82
N ALA A 173 -0.91 13.31 -5.90
CA ALA A 173 -1.30 14.50 -6.66
C ALA A 173 -1.48 14.16 -8.16
N GLY A 174 -0.54 13.41 -8.75
CA GLY A 174 -0.68 12.94 -10.14
C GLY A 174 -1.91 12.05 -10.36
N LEU A 175 -2.27 11.23 -9.37
CA LEU A 175 -3.45 10.36 -9.39
C LEU A 175 -4.75 11.17 -9.30
N LEU A 176 -4.82 12.17 -8.42
CA LEU A 176 -5.95 13.10 -8.32
C LEU A 176 -6.11 13.96 -9.58
N LEU A 177 -5.01 14.45 -10.15
CA LEU A 177 -5.01 15.26 -11.37
C LEU A 177 -5.43 14.44 -12.62
N THR A 178 -5.08 13.15 -12.67
CA THR A 178 -5.48 12.27 -13.79
C THR A 178 -6.90 11.71 -13.62
N ALA A 179 -7.36 11.52 -12.39
CA ALA A 179 -8.76 11.17 -12.09
C ALA A 179 -9.71 12.35 -12.35
N GLY A 180 -9.33 13.58 -11.94
CA GLY A 180 -10.13 14.80 -12.17
C GLY A 180 -10.27 15.19 -13.64
N ARG A 181 -9.32 14.81 -14.51
CA ARG A 181 -9.39 15.04 -15.96
C ARG A 181 -10.37 14.12 -16.69
N ARG A 182 -11.02 13.16 -16.01
CA ARG A 182 -12.05 12.26 -16.58
C ARG A 182 -13.49 12.65 -16.23
N HIS A 183 -13.74 13.92 -15.90
CA HIS A 183 -15.09 14.49 -15.92
C HIS A 183 -15.17 15.64 -16.94
N PRO A 184 -15.46 15.35 -18.22
CA PRO A 184 -16.16 16.30 -19.07
C PRO A 184 -17.64 16.23 -18.69
N SER A 185 -18.15 17.30 -18.07
CA SER A 185 -19.53 17.80 -18.20
C SER A 185 -20.62 16.77 -18.56
N LEU A 186 -21.35 16.29 -17.55
CA LEU A 186 -22.67 15.64 -17.72
C LEU A 186 -23.81 16.67 -17.90
N ASP A 187 -23.51 17.89 -18.31
CA ASP A 187 -24.47 18.95 -18.57
C ASP A 187 -24.24 19.54 -19.98
N SER A 188 -24.78 18.89 -21.02
CA SER A 188 -25.12 19.50 -22.33
C SER A 188 -25.62 18.48 -23.37
N ALA A 189 -26.39 17.49 -22.95
CA ALA A 189 -27.20 16.69 -23.87
C ALA A 189 -28.61 16.47 -23.30
N VAL A 190 -29.29 17.56 -22.97
CA VAL A 190 -30.76 17.56 -22.95
C VAL A 190 -31.18 17.92 -24.37
N PRO A 191 -31.68 16.98 -25.19
CA PRO A 191 -32.29 17.37 -26.45
C PRO A 191 -33.54 18.19 -26.12
N ALA A 192 -33.64 19.38 -26.72
CA ALA A 192 -34.82 20.22 -26.58
C ALA A 192 -36.07 19.43 -27.02
N PRO A 193 -37.19 19.48 -26.27
CA PRO A 193 -38.43 18.87 -26.72
C PRO A 193 -38.89 19.55 -28.01
N SER A 194 -39.10 18.75 -29.05
CA SER A 194 -39.59 19.21 -30.34
C SER A 194 -41.07 19.62 -30.20
N PRO A 195 -41.49 20.79 -30.73
CA PRO A 195 -42.90 21.14 -30.88
C PRO A 195 -43.57 20.35 -32.01
#